data_AF-A0A820UIK4-F1
#
_entry.id   AF-A0A820UIK4-F1
#
_cell.length_a   1.000
_cell.length_b   1.000
_cell.length_c   1.000
_cell.angle_alpha   90.00
_cell.angle_beta   90.00
_cell.angle_gamma   90.00
#
_symmetry.space_group_name_H-M   'P 1'
#
loop_
_entity.id
_entity.type
_entity.pdbx_description
1 polymer ?
#
loop_
_entity_poly.entity_id
_entity_poly.type
_entity_poly.pdbx_seq_one_letter_code
_entity_poly.pdbx_strand_id
1 'polypeptide(L)'
;DKDDTRHRYQTSSPFSFINYIIFLAARRHLRPEKFFVHYYYEPNSFWWNKTKLDPEINVTLIKRQQVKEIFKKSVDHHAHRGYIMRLEVLIQDGGIYLDSDVLILRSFDPLLNLNNIVKVHQDDQEAAFNAVILEKKDATFLKRLYDAYQNFNQNCWDCHSVRLAGRLTSMYPNEITVLPTNTILRPS
;
A
#
# COMPACT_ATOMS: atom_id res chain seq x y z
N ASP A 1 -27.48 -17.90 -24.10
CA ASP A 1 -27.24 -16.61 -23.43
C ASP A 1 -26.98 -16.78 -21.95
N LYS A 2 -25.91 -16.15 -21.45
CA LYS A 2 -25.19 -16.34 -20.17
C LYS A 2 -23.96 -17.24 -20.28
N ASP A 3 -22.85 -16.66 -20.75
CA ASP A 3 -21.57 -16.70 -20.02
C ASP A 3 -20.55 -15.75 -20.70
N ASP A 4 -20.80 -14.44 -20.60
CA ASP A 4 -19.86 -13.39 -21.04
C ASP A 4 -19.44 -12.50 -19.86
N THR A 5 -19.04 -13.15 -18.76
CA THR A 5 -18.36 -12.49 -17.64
C THR A 5 -16.95 -13.04 -17.44
N ARG A 6 -16.24 -13.33 -18.55
CA ARG A 6 -14.78 -13.35 -18.54
C ARG A 6 -14.32 -11.91 -18.30
N HIS A 7 -14.26 -11.54 -17.02
CA HIS A 7 -13.65 -10.31 -16.57
C HIS A 7 -12.24 -10.27 -17.14
N ARG A 8 -12.06 -9.34 -18.09
CA ARG A 8 -10.79 -8.98 -18.68
C ARG A 8 -9.85 -8.48 -17.59
N TYR A 9 -9.16 -9.39 -16.92
CA TYR A 9 -7.90 -9.09 -16.24
C TYR A 9 -6.76 -9.71 -17.02
N GLN A 10 -6.69 -9.34 -18.30
CA GLN A 10 -5.42 -9.31 -19.01
C GLN A 10 -4.98 -7.85 -19.02
N THR A 11 -4.39 -7.40 -17.92
CA THR A 11 -3.74 -6.09 -17.88
C THR A 11 -2.37 -6.26 -17.25
N SER A 12 -1.41 -6.75 -18.05
CA SER A 12 -0.08 -6.17 -17.98
C SER A 12 -0.20 -4.74 -18.50
N SER A 13 -0.90 -3.86 -17.78
CA SER A 13 -0.82 -2.44 -18.10
C SER A 13 0.61 -2.07 -17.80
N PRO A 14 1.42 -1.74 -18.83
CA PRO A 14 2.81 -1.41 -18.60
C PRO A 14 2.87 -0.18 -17.70
N PHE A 15 3.86 -0.12 -16.82
CA PHE A 15 4.15 1.09 -16.04
C PHE A 15 4.17 2.30 -17.00
N SER A 16 3.22 3.20 -16.79
CA SER A 16 2.84 4.21 -17.77
C SER A 16 3.47 5.57 -17.45
N PHE A 17 3.22 6.56 -18.31
CA PHE A 17 3.59 7.95 -18.02
C PHE A 17 2.95 8.46 -16.72
N ILE A 18 1.71 8.05 -16.43
CA ILE A 18 1.02 8.44 -15.20
C ILE A 18 1.77 7.91 -13.96
N ASN A 19 2.27 6.67 -14.01
CA ASN A 19 3.08 6.12 -12.92
C ASN A 19 4.40 6.88 -12.75
N TYR A 20 5.05 7.30 -13.85
CA TYR A 20 6.23 8.15 -13.77
C TYR A 20 5.93 9.49 -13.06
N ILE A 21 4.82 10.14 -13.40
CA ILE A 21 4.39 11.38 -12.74
C ILE A 21 4.07 11.15 -11.26
N ILE A 22 3.42 10.05 -10.91
CA ILE A 22 3.14 9.69 -9.51
C ILE A 22 4.43 9.59 -8.70
N PHE A 23 5.44 8.92 -9.23
CA PHE A 23 6.73 8.75 -8.55
C PHE A 23 7.46 10.09 -8.40
N LEU A 24 7.46 10.90 -9.46
CA LEU A 24 8.05 12.24 -9.44
C LEU A 24 7.36 13.14 -8.41
N ALA A 25 6.02 13.11 -8.36
CA ALA A 25 5.24 13.88 -7.40
C ALA A 25 5.50 13.44 -5.95
N ALA A 26 5.54 12.12 -5.69
CA ALA A 26 5.89 11.59 -4.37
C ALA A 26 7.28 12.08 -3.93
N ARG A 27 8.29 12.00 -4.80
CA ARG A 27 9.65 12.52 -4.51
C ARG A 27 9.64 14.02 -4.19
N ARG A 28 8.98 14.84 -5.02
CA ARG A 28 8.96 16.31 -4.85
C ARG A 28 8.24 16.76 -3.60
N HIS A 29 7.10 16.15 -3.29
CA HIS A 29 6.26 16.59 -2.19
C HIS A 29 6.64 15.96 -0.85
N LEU A 30 7.08 14.70 -0.83
CA LEU A 30 7.45 14.01 0.40
C LEU A 30 8.94 14.17 0.75
N ARG A 31 9.80 14.47 -0.24
CA ARG A 31 11.25 14.66 -0.08
C ARG A 31 11.91 13.59 0.82
N PRO A 32 11.66 12.28 0.57
CA PRO A 32 12.15 11.24 1.45
C PRO A 32 13.68 11.13 1.38
N GLU A 33 14.31 10.78 2.50
CA GLU A 33 15.75 10.44 2.53
C GLU A 33 16.03 9.23 1.61
N LYS A 34 15.16 8.21 1.67
CA LYS A 34 15.25 6.99 0.86
C LYS A 34 13.90 6.70 0.22
N PHE A 35 13.91 6.41 -1.08
CA PHE A 35 12.71 6.08 -1.84
C PHE A 35 12.80 4.66 -2.37
N PHE A 36 12.18 3.72 -1.65
CA PHE A 36 12.22 2.30 -2.01
C PHE A 36 11.09 1.89 -2.93
N VAL A 37 11.38 0.98 -3.86
CA VAL A 37 10.38 0.26 -4.64
C VAL A 37 10.56 -1.22 -4.42
N HIS A 38 9.61 -1.84 -3.72
CA HIS A 38 9.60 -3.28 -3.51
C HIS A 38 8.91 -3.97 -4.69
N TYR A 39 9.57 -4.94 -5.31
CA TYR A 39 9.06 -5.59 -6.51
C TYR A 39 9.37 -7.08 -6.54
N TYR A 40 8.51 -7.85 -7.21
CA TYR A 40 8.80 -9.23 -7.60
C TYR A 40 9.22 -9.33 -9.06
N TYR A 41 8.44 -8.69 -9.95
CA TYR A 41 8.76 -8.50 -11.36
C TYR A 41 8.88 -7.01 -11.68
N GLU A 42 9.87 -6.67 -12.50
CA GLU A 42 9.98 -5.32 -13.04
C GLU A 42 9.06 -5.14 -14.24
N PRO A 43 8.35 -4.01 -14.36
CA PRO A 43 7.64 -3.67 -15.57
C PRO A 43 8.61 -3.49 -16.74
N ASN A 44 8.41 -4.22 -17.84
CA ASN A 44 9.18 -3.99 -19.07
C ASN A 44 8.56 -2.84 -19.87
N SER A 45 8.91 -1.60 -19.53
CA SER A 45 8.36 -0.41 -20.21
C SER A 45 9.37 0.74 -20.27
N PHE A 46 9.18 1.63 -21.25
CA PHE A 46 9.98 2.85 -21.39
C PHE A 46 9.93 3.69 -20.10
N TRP A 47 8.74 3.93 -19.55
CA TRP A 47 8.58 4.79 -18.38
C TRP A 47 9.14 4.18 -17.10
N TRP A 48 9.10 2.85 -16.94
CA TRP A 48 9.81 2.20 -15.84
C TRP A 48 11.32 2.39 -15.95
N ASN A 49 11.90 2.13 -17.13
CA ASN A 49 13.32 2.35 -17.35
C ASN A 49 13.73 3.80 -17.13
N LYS A 50 12.90 4.75 -17.59
CA LYS A 50 13.10 6.18 -17.32
C LYS A 50 13.05 6.47 -15.82
N THR A 51 12.06 5.94 -15.10
CA THR A 51 11.91 6.14 -13.64
C THR A 51 13.14 5.65 -12.87
N LYS A 52 13.70 4.48 -13.23
CA LYS A 52 14.89 3.92 -12.60
C LYS A 52 16.15 4.77 -12.81
N LEU A 53 16.25 5.43 -13.96
CA LEU A 53 17.43 6.21 -14.37
C LEU A 53 17.29 7.70 -14.07
N ASP A 54 16.11 8.15 -13.65
CA ASP A 54 15.84 9.55 -13.36
C ASP A 54 16.51 9.97 -12.03
N PRO A 55 17.53 10.84 -12.06
CA PRO A 55 18.24 11.25 -10.85
C PRO A 55 17.39 12.11 -9.92
N GLU A 56 16.31 12.73 -10.42
CA GLU A 56 15.37 13.44 -9.58
C GLU A 56 14.58 12.44 -8.73
N ILE A 57 14.05 11.39 -9.34
CA ILE A 57 13.26 10.37 -8.65
C ILE A 57 14.15 9.50 -7.74
N ASN A 58 15.34 9.10 -8.21
CA ASN A 58 16.38 8.38 -7.45
C ASN A 58 15.84 7.24 -6.56
N VAL A 59 15.18 6.25 -7.18
CA VAL A 59 14.62 5.09 -6.46
C VAL A 59 15.68 4.05 -6.13
N THR A 60 15.52 3.39 -4.98
CA THR A 60 16.24 2.17 -4.62
C THR A 60 15.32 0.97 -4.82
N LEU A 61 15.70 0.06 -5.71
CA LEU A 61 14.90 -1.11 -6.05
C LEU A 61 15.23 -2.27 -5.10
N ILE A 62 14.20 -2.84 -4.49
CA ILE A 62 14.33 -3.96 -3.55
C ILE A 62 13.56 -5.14 -4.10
N LYS A 63 14.29 -6.12 -4.65
CA LYS A 63 13.69 -7.37 -5.11
C LYS A 63 13.21 -8.19 -3.92
N ARG A 64 11.95 -8.62 -3.97
CA ARG A 64 11.30 -9.44 -2.94
C ARG A 64 10.99 -10.82 -3.49
N GLN A 65 10.89 -11.79 -2.60
CA GLN A 65 10.35 -13.09 -2.95
C GLN A 65 8.83 -13.00 -3.05
N GLN A 66 8.25 -13.84 -3.91
CA GLN A 66 6.80 -13.94 -3.96
C GLN A 66 6.28 -14.54 -2.65
N VAL A 67 5.30 -13.87 -2.03
CA VAL A 67 4.56 -14.43 -0.90
C VAL A 67 3.73 -15.61 -1.40
N LYS A 68 4.15 -16.82 -1.05
CA LYS A 68 3.46 -18.07 -1.39
C LYS A 68 2.59 -18.59 -0.25
N GLU A 69 2.97 -18.27 0.98
CA GLU A 69 2.25 -18.69 2.17
C GLU A 69 2.37 -17.64 3.28
N ILE A 70 1.37 -17.63 4.17
CA ILE A 70 1.41 -16.88 5.44
C ILE A 70 0.79 -17.75 6.52
N PHE A 71 1.46 -17.92 7.67
CA PHE A 71 1.03 -18.81 8.76
C PHE A 71 0.57 -20.21 8.26
N LYS A 72 1.35 -20.83 7.36
CA LYS A 72 1.08 -22.14 6.74
C LYS A 72 -0.20 -22.20 5.86
N LYS A 73 -0.72 -21.05 5.43
CA LYS A 73 -1.86 -20.94 4.52
C LYS A 73 -1.40 -20.40 3.17
N SER A 74 -1.82 -21.06 2.08
CA SER A 74 -1.45 -20.64 0.72
C SER A 74 -1.94 -19.24 0.40
N VAL A 75 -1.13 -18.48 -0.35
CA VAL A 75 -1.46 -17.15 -0.87
C VAL A 75 -1.37 -17.16 -2.40
N ASP A 76 -2.52 -17.31 -3.03
CA ASP A 76 -2.62 -17.54 -4.48
C ASP A 76 -2.88 -16.25 -5.26
N HIS A 77 -3.62 -15.32 -4.66
CA HIS A 77 -4.03 -14.08 -5.32
C HIS A 77 -3.02 -12.94 -5.12
N HIS A 78 -2.63 -12.26 -6.21
CA HIS A 78 -1.62 -11.19 -6.21
C HIS A 78 -1.93 -10.04 -5.24
N ALA A 79 -3.20 -9.62 -5.13
CA ALA A 79 -3.61 -8.59 -4.18
C ALA A 79 -3.31 -8.98 -2.71
N HIS A 80 -3.59 -10.21 -2.30
CA HIS A 80 -3.23 -10.68 -0.95
C HIS A 80 -1.72 -10.66 -0.73
N ARG A 81 -0.93 -11.03 -1.73
CA ARG A 81 0.54 -10.93 -1.67
C ARG A 81 0.99 -9.49 -1.45
N GLY A 82 0.38 -8.54 -2.17
CA GLY A 82 0.67 -7.11 -2.00
C GLY A 82 0.32 -6.57 -0.61
N TYR A 83 -0.79 -7.06 -0.02
CA TYR A 83 -1.15 -6.71 1.36
C TYR A 83 -0.20 -7.30 2.40
N ILE A 84 0.26 -8.53 2.22
CA ILE A 84 1.20 -9.15 3.16
C ILE A 84 2.56 -8.46 3.06
N MET A 85 3.07 -8.29 1.84
CA MET A 85 4.34 -7.63 1.54
C MET A 85 4.41 -6.22 2.15
N ARG A 86 3.36 -5.40 2.03
CA ARG A 86 3.36 -4.04 2.60
C ARG A 86 3.43 -4.06 4.13
N LEU A 87 2.74 -4.99 4.79
CA LEU A 87 2.78 -5.10 6.25
C LEU A 87 4.18 -5.51 6.72
N GLU A 88 4.79 -6.49 6.06
CA GLU A 88 6.14 -6.96 6.39
C GLU A 88 7.17 -5.83 6.24
N VAL A 89 7.11 -5.06 5.15
CA VAL A 89 7.98 -3.89 4.93
C VAL A 89 7.78 -2.85 6.00
N LEU A 90 6.53 -2.43 6.27
CA LEU A 90 6.26 -1.37 7.24
C LEU A 90 6.61 -1.77 8.67
N ILE A 91 6.40 -3.03 9.05
CA ILE A 91 6.81 -3.54 10.37
C ILE A 91 8.33 -3.47 10.51
N GLN A 92 9.07 -3.87 9.47
CA GLN A 92 10.54 -3.94 9.47
C GLN A 92 11.20 -2.55 9.42
N ASP A 93 10.73 -1.70 8.52
CA ASP A 93 11.42 -0.47 8.11
C ASP A 93 10.70 0.80 8.59
N GLY A 94 9.40 0.72 8.91
CA GLY A 94 8.55 1.90 9.12
C GLY A 94 8.44 2.77 7.87
N GLY A 95 8.16 4.06 8.06
CA GLY A 95 8.13 5.07 7.03
C GLY A 95 6.75 5.29 6.41
N ILE A 96 6.73 5.71 5.14
CA ILE A 96 5.52 6.04 4.40
C ILE A 96 5.36 5.02 3.28
N TYR A 97 4.30 4.23 3.34
CA TYR A 97 3.86 3.36 2.26
C TYR A 97 2.89 4.10 1.35
N LEU A 98 3.05 3.90 0.04
CA LEU A 98 2.15 4.39 -1.00
C LEU A 98 1.85 3.25 -1.98
N ASP A 99 0.58 3.06 -2.35
CA ASP A 99 0.22 2.30 -3.55
C ASP A 99 0.76 3.05 -4.80
N SER A 100 1.11 2.31 -5.85
CA SER A 100 1.79 2.85 -7.04
C SER A 100 0.90 3.68 -7.97
N ASP A 101 -0.38 3.82 -7.60
CA ASP A 101 -1.42 4.61 -8.25
C ASP A 101 -1.84 5.85 -7.43
N VAL A 102 -1.13 6.16 -6.33
CA VAL A 102 -1.42 7.31 -5.47
C VAL A 102 -0.64 8.55 -5.90
N LEU A 103 -1.34 9.55 -6.44
CA LEU A 103 -0.75 10.86 -6.77
C LEU A 103 -0.67 11.76 -5.53
N ILE A 104 0.55 12.12 -5.12
CA ILE A 104 0.79 13.04 -4.01
C ILE A 104 0.75 14.49 -4.50
N LEU A 105 -0.05 15.34 -3.86
CA LEU A 105 -0.19 16.75 -4.23
C LEU A 105 0.39 17.72 -3.20
N ARG A 106 0.65 17.27 -1.97
CA ARG A 106 1.11 18.10 -0.85
C ARG A 106 2.04 17.30 0.06
N SER A 107 2.86 18.01 0.83
CA SER A 107 3.75 17.38 1.83
C SER A 107 2.95 16.71 2.94
N PHE A 108 3.47 15.60 3.45
CA PHE A 108 2.94 14.91 4.62
C PHE A 108 3.58 15.39 5.94
N ASP A 109 4.46 16.40 5.91
CA ASP A 109 5.12 16.95 7.11
C ASP A 109 4.14 17.21 8.28
N PRO A 110 2.91 17.74 8.08
CA PRO A 110 1.96 17.94 9.18
C PRO A 110 1.50 16.63 9.84
N LEU A 111 1.53 15.51 9.11
CA LEU A 111 1.10 14.19 9.58
C LEU A 111 2.22 13.46 10.34
N LEU A 112 3.49 13.82 10.13
CA LEU A 112 4.63 13.15 10.76
C LEU A 112 4.70 13.34 12.28
N ASN A 113 4.02 14.37 12.80
CA ASN A 113 3.93 14.65 14.24
C ASN A 113 2.80 13.87 14.94
N LEU A 114 1.97 13.14 14.19
CA LEU A 114 0.95 12.29 14.78
C LEU A 114 1.64 11.06 15.39
N ASN A 115 1.35 10.76 16.65
CA ASN A 115 2.06 9.72 17.42
C ASN A 115 1.69 8.29 17.01
N ASN A 116 0.72 8.11 16.10
CA ASN A 116 0.12 6.82 15.73
C ASN A 116 0.09 6.64 14.21
N ILE A 117 -0.18 5.40 13.77
CA ILE A 117 -0.41 5.08 12.35
C ILE A 117 -1.38 6.06 11.74
N VAL A 118 -1.04 6.66 10.62
CA VAL A 118 -1.99 7.48 9.87
C VAL A 118 -2.53 6.67 8.70
N LYS A 119 -3.84 6.39 8.72
CA LYS A 119 -4.58 5.79 7.59
C LYS A 119 -5.65 6.75 7.07
N VAL A 120 -6.00 6.64 5.80
CA VAL A 120 -7.09 7.42 5.19
C VAL A 120 -8.32 6.53 5.03
N HIS A 121 -9.47 7.00 5.51
CA HIS A 121 -10.76 6.34 5.35
C HIS A 121 -11.43 6.71 4.02
N GLN A 122 -12.35 5.87 3.54
CA GLN A 122 -13.35 6.24 2.55
C GLN A 122 -14.73 6.12 3.18
N ASP A 123 -15.53 7.18 3.08
CA ASP A 123 -16.87 7.24 3.66
C ASP A 123 -17.76 6.06 3.20
N ASP A 124 -18.61 5.63 4.15
CA ASP A 124 -19.75 4.72 4.08
C ASP A 124 -19.59 3.21 4.28
N GLN A 125 -18.39 2.62 4.37
CA GLN A 125 -18.26 1.25 4.89
C GLN A 125 -17.00 1.09 5.73
N GLU A 126 -16.97 0.06 6.58
CA GLU A 126 -15.83 -0.37 7.43
C GLU A 126 -14.52 -0.69 6.66
N ALA A 127 -14.38 -0.16 5.44
CA ALA A 127 -13.33 -0.40 4.50
C ALA A 127 -12.19 0.63 4.61
N ALA A 128 -11.18 0.28 5.40
CA ALA A 128 -9.91 1.01 5.39
C ALA A 128 -9.15 0.72 4.08
N PHE A 129 -9.08 1.68 3.16
CA PHE A 129 -8.19 1.57 2.00
C PHE A 129 -6.74 1.91 2.41
N ASN A 130 -5.89 0.89 2.42
CA ASN A 130 -4.48 0.93 2.85
C ASN A 130 -3.53 1.57 1.81
N ALA A 131 -4.01 2.51 1.00
CA ALA A 131 -3.24 3.09 -0.10
C ALA A 131 -2.13 4.02 0.37
N VAL A 132 -2.31 4.63 1.54
CA VAL A 132 -1.32 5.45 2.23
C VAL A 132 -1.26 5.00 3.69
N ILE A 133 -0.06 4.64 4.17
CA ILE A 133 0.18 4.33 5.58
C ILE A 133 1.44 5.03 6.01
N LEU A 134 1.36 5.87 7.04
CA LEU A 134 2.53 6.45 7.68
C LEU A 134 2.69 5.77 9.02
N GLU A 135 3.88 5.23 9.28
CA GLU A 135 4.08 4.53 10.54
C GLU A 135 5.53 4.51 11.02
N LYS A 136 5.73 4.49 12.35
CA LYS A 136 7.04 4.26 12.96
C LYS A 136 7.40 2.78 12.89
N LYS A 137 8.69 2.49 12.77
CA LYS A 137 9.19 1.11 12.85
C LYS A 137 8.62 0.42 14.10
N ASP A 138 8.33 -0.88 13.98
CA ASP A 138 7.86 -1.74 15.08
C ASP A 138 6.45 -1.43 15.65
N ALA A 139 5.66 -0.65 14.91
CA ALA A 139 4.22 -0.45 15.02
C ALA A 139 3.41 -1.58 15.69
N THR A 140 2.83 -1.29 16.85
CA THR A 140 2.02 -2.30 17.58
C THR A 140 0.79 -2.71 16.78
N PHE A 141 0.06 -1.74 16.21
CA PHE A 141 -1.15 -2.04 15.45
C PHE A 141 -0.87 -2.84 14.16
N LEU A 142 0.22 -2.56 13.43
CA LEU A 142 0.57 -3.37 12.25
C LEU A 142 0.96 -4.80 12.63
N LYS A 143 1.66 -5.00 13.75
CA LYS A 143 1.95 -6.33 14.28
C LYS A 143 0.67 -7.09 14.62
N ARG A 144 -0.30 -6.45 15.31
CA ARG A 144 -1.61 -7.05 15.57
C ARG A 144 -2.35 -7.41 14.29
N LEU A 145 -2.36 -6.51 13.31
CA LEU A 145 -3.00 -6.75 12.02
C LEU A 145 -2.34 -7.92 11.29
N TYR A 146 -1.00 -7.98 11.27
CA TYR A 146 -0.25 -9.10 10.71
C TYR A 146 -0.54 -10.41 11.45
N ASP A 147 -0.50 -10.44 12.78
CA ASP A 147 -0.79 -11.63 13.57
C ASP A 147 -2.21 -12.16 13.36
N ALA A 148 -3.17 -11.28 13.11
CA ALA A 148 -4.55 -11.67 12.80
C ALA A 148 -4.68 -12.41 11.46
N TYR A 149 -3.67 -12.38 10.58
CA TYR A 149 -3.60 -13.25 9.39
C TYR A 149 -3.36 -14.73 9.74
N GLN A 150 -3.16 -15.10 11.02
CA GLN A 150 -3.27 -16.51 11.44
C GLN A 150 -4.62 -17.13 11.05
N ASN A 151 -5.67 -16.31 10.92
CA ASN A 151 -6.99 -16.72 10.43
C ASN A 151 -7.19 -16.42 8.93
N PHE A 152 -6.11 -16.32 8.14
CA PHE A 152 -6.18 -15.99 6.71
C PHE A 152 -7.10 -16.95 5.94
N ASN A 153 -7.88 -16.37 5.03
CA ASN A 153 -8.77 -17.09 4.13
C ASN A 153 -8.59 -16.56 2.70
N GLN A 154 -7.87 -17.32 1.89
CA GLN A 154 -7.57 -17.03 0.49
C GLN A 154 -8.81 -16.80 -0.39
N ASN A 155 -9.96 -17.32 0.01
CA ASN A 155 -11.21 -17.21 -0.75
C ASN A 155 -12.01 -15.95 -0.39
N CYS A 156 -11.58 -15.17 0.61
CA CYS A 156 -12.27 -13.94 0.99
C CYS A 156 -11.42 -12.72 0.67
N TRP A 157 -11.84 -11.98 -0.37
CA TRP A 157 -11.12 -10.84 -0.92
C TRP A 157 -10.82 -9.73 0.11
N ASP A 158 -11.84 -9.32 0.85
CA ASP A 158 -11.84 -8.13 1.70
C ASP A 158 -11.79 -8.46 3.20
N CYS A 159 -11.94 -9.73 3.59
CA CYS A 159 -12.01 -10.14 4.99
C CYS A 159 -10.82 -9.64 5.81
N HIS A 160 -9.61 -9.70 5.26
CA HIS A 160 -8.38 -9.48 6.03
C HIS A 160 -7.79 -8.09 5.82
N SER A 161 -7.60 -7.69 4.57
CA SER A 161 -6.98 -6.40 4.25
C SER A 161 -7.88 -5.21 4.56
N VAL A 162 -9.20 -5.40 4.50
CA VAL A 162 -10.20 -4.32 4.58
C VAL A 162 -11.02 -4.45 5.86
N ARG A 163 -11.86 -5.49 5.98
CA ARG A 163 -12.82 -5.65 7.09
C ARG A 163 -12.14 -5.91 8.43
N LEU A 164 -11.13 -6.77 8.48
CA LEU A 164 -10.35 -7.03 9.69
C LEU A 164 -9.55 -5.79 10.11
N ALA A 165 -8.94 -5.06 9.16
CA ALA A 165 -8.26 -3.80 9.45
C ALA A 165 -9.23 -2.75 10.02
N GLY A 166 -10.44 -2.64 9.46
CA GLY A 166 -11.50 -1.78 9.98
C GLY A 166 -11.90 -2.15 11.41
N ARG A 167 -12.20 -3.43 11.67
CA ARG A 167 -12.53 -3.92 13.03
C ARG A 167 -11.40 -3.67 14.04
N LEU A 168 -10.15 -3.90 13.67
CA LEU A 168 -9.01 -3.63 14.55
C LEU A 168 -8.86 -2.14 14.85
N THR A 169 -9.17 -1.26 13.89
CA THR A 169 -9.18 0.19 14.14
C THR A 169 -10.18 0.55 15.23
N SER A 170 -11.39 0.00 15.17
CA SER A 170 -12.41 0.21 16.21
C SER A 170 -12.04 -0.39 17.56
N MET A 171 -11.29 -1.50 17.59
CA MET A 171 -10.85 -2.16 18.83
C MET A 171 -9.65 -1.46 19.48
N TYR A 172 -8.78 -0.84 18.68
CA TYR A 172 -7.52 -0.23 19.13
C TYR A 172 -7.41 1.25 18.69
N PRO A 173 -8.39 2.12 19.02
CA PRO A 173 -8.43 3.49 18.51
C PRO A 173 -7.26 4.36 18.98
N ASN A 174 -6.58 3.98 20.06
CA ASN A 174 -5.40 4.68 20.57
C ASN A 174 -4.10 4.30 19.85
N GLU A 175 -4.10 3.26 19.02
CA GLU A 175 -2.92 2.78 18.28
C GLU A 175 -2.89 3.28 16.82
N ILE A 176 -3.97 3.92 16.35
CA ILE A 176 -4.13 4.36 14.96
C ILE A 176 -4.95 5.66 14.87
N THR A 177 -4.47 6.59 14.06
CA THR A 177 -5.22 7.77 13.63
C THR A 177 -5.80 7.55 12.24
N VAL A 178 -7.12 7.68 12.11
CA VAL A 178 -7.81 7.59 10.83
C VAL A 178 -8.20 8.98 10.37
N LEU A 179 -7.68 9.38 9.21
CA LEU A 179 -7.99 10.65 8.56
C LEU A 179 -9.22 10.49 7.65
N PRO A 180 -10.06 11.52 7.55
CA PRO A 180 -11.21 11.51 6.66
C PRO A 180 -10.79 11.51 5.18
N THR A 181 -11.66 10.98 4.32
CA THR A 181 -11.46 10.78 2.87
C THR A 181 -10.97 12.03 2.14
N ASN A 182 -11.50 13.18 2.53
CA ASN A 182 -11.19 14.49 1.95
C ASN A 182 -9.77 14.98 2.27
N THR A 183 -9.04 14.34 3.17
CA THR A 183 -7.67 14.73 3.54
C THR A 183 -6.65 14.34 2.46
N ILE A 184 -6.89 13.25 1.72
CA ILE A 184 -5.92 12.70 0.76
C ILE A 184 -6.53 12.45 -0.64
N LEU A 185 -7.84 12.15 -0.76
CA LEU A 185 -8.42 11.69 -2.02
C LEU A 185 -9.16 12.76 -2.85
N ARG A 186 -9.26 14.00 -2.37
CA ARG A 186 -9.89 15.10 -3.13
C ARG A 186 -9.01 16.35 -3.10
N PRO A 187 -8.71 16.98 -4.26
CA PRO A 187 -8.13 18.31 -4.26
C PRO A 187 -9.16 19.29 -3.66
N SER A 188 -8.80 19.91 -2.54
CA SER A 188 -9.52 21.04 -1.93
C SER A 188 -9.17 22.35 -2.62
#